data_AF-A0A836TAB1-F1
#
_entry.id   AF-A0A836TAB1-F1
#
_cell.length_a   1.000
_cell.length_b   1.000
_cell.length_c   1.000
_cell.angle_alpha   90.00
_cell.angle_beta   90.00
_cell.angle_gamma   90.00
#
_symmetry.space_group_name_H-M   'P 1'
#
loop_
_entity.id
_entity.type
_entity.pdbx_description
1 polymer ?
#
loop_
_entity_poly.entity_id
_entity_poly.type
_entity_poly.pdbx_seq_one_letter_code
_entity_poly.pdbx_strand_id
1 'polypeptide(L)'
;MLTYPLLTPLEQVDLPSLTATPTALLSQFEDSTHQVFLCDTAGGRMVLKVCDETAVAQSGFWQGVNHLFGADFPKCLAQIQLTHDLLTEQGLYAVPDFVASNCSAFEHSFVLTRFIDGVDIDATQVPDVMVVQLAKHIAQLHQQTKPTWGDCHVPTYQAAEWGERLQATLSTLAEKSNVAI
;
A
#
# COMPACT_ATOMS: atom_id res chain seq x y z
N MET A 1 -2.13 17.33 -24.49
CA MET A 1 -1.64 17.62 -23.12
C MET A 1 -1.34 16.28 -22.47
N LEU A 2 -0.21 16.15 -21.78
CA LEU A 2 0.11 14.92 -21.04
C LEU A 2 -0.72 14.89 -19.76
N THR A 3 -1.27 13.73 -19.41
CA THR A 3 -2.12 13.53 -18.23
C THR A 3 -1.72 12.24 -17.52
N TYR A 4 -1.81 12.24 -16.19
CA TYR A 4 -1.71 11.04 -15.38
C TYR A 4 -2.84 10.07 -15.78
N PRO A 5 -2.54 8.78 -15.99
CA PRO A 5 -3.55 7.81 -16.40
C PRO A 5 -4.61 7.62 -15.31
N LEU A 6 -5.85 7.39 -15.73
CA LEU A 6 -7.03 7.15 -14.88
C LEU A 6 -7.49 8.33 -14.03
N LEU A 7 -6.58 9.26 -13.68
CA LEU A 7 -6.93 10.39 -12.85
C LEU A 7 -7.79 11.41 -13.60
N THR A 8 -8.71 12.08 -12.90
CA THR A 8 -9.51 13.19 -13.42
C THR A 8 -8.68 14.48 -13.52
N PRO A 9 -9.13 15.50 -14.28
CA PRO A 9 -8.43 16.78 -14.32
C PRO A 9 -8.29 17.47 -12.96
N LEU A 10 -9.25 17.25 -12.05
CA LEU A 10 -9.23 17.84 -10.71
C LEU A 10 -8.15 17.20 -9.84
N GLU A 11 -8.06 15.87 -9.88
CA GLU A 11 -7.06 15.09 -9.12
C GLU A 11 -5.62 15.41 -9.53
N GLN A 12 -5.42 15.96 -10.73
CA GLN A 12 -4.10 16.24 -11.30
C GLN A 12 -3.66 17.69 -11.17
N VAL A 13 -4.51 18.59 -10.66
CA VAL A 13 -4.28 20.04 -10.72
C VAL A 13 -3.00 20.47 -10.01
N ASP A 14 -2.69 19.82 -8.88
CA ASP A 14 -1.53 20.11 -8.05
C ASP A 14 -0.39 19.10 -8.23
N LEU A 15 -0.53 18.15 -9.18
CA LEU A 15 0.50 17.15 -9.44
C LEU A 15 1.62 17.71 -10.31
N PRO A 16 2.87 17.23 -10.15
CA PRO A 16 3.99 17.62 -11.00
C PRO A 16 3.69 17.41 -12.49
N SER A 17 4.05 18.38 -13.33
CA SER A 17 3.79 18.26 -14.76
C SER A 17 4.59 17.12 -15.39
N LEU A 18 3.90 16.29 -16.19
CA LEU A 18 4.50 15.21 -16.96
C LEU A 18 5.36 15.77 -18.11
N THR A 19 6.51 15.13 -18.35
CA THR A 19 7.42 15.45 -19.45
C THR A 19 7.36 14.40 -20.57
N ALA A 20 6.82 13.22 -20.29
CA ALA A 20 6.57 12.15 -21.26
C ALA A 20 5.22 11.46 -21.02
N THR A 21 4.79 10.62 -21.97
CA THR A 21 3.61 9.77 -21.77
C THR A 21 3.92 8.71 -20.71
N PRO A 22 3.10 8.58 -19.64
CA PRO A 22 3.33 7.57 -18.61
C PRO A 22 3.31 6.14 -19.17
N THR A 23 4.17 5.29 -18.63
CA THR A 23 4.29 3.89 -19.05
C THR A 23 3.62 2.99 -18.01
N ALA A 24 2.63 2.19 -18.42
CA ALA A 24 2.03 1.18 -17.55
C ALA A 24 3.06 0.10 -17.22
N LEU A 25 3.21 -0.22 -15.94
CA LEU A 25 4.01 -1.33 -15.47
C LEU A 25 3.12 -2.58 -15.40
N LEU A 26 3.67 -3.71 -15.84
CA LEU A 26 2.97 -4.99 -15.74
C LEU A 26 2.80 -5.36 -14.26
N SER A 27 1.62 -5.89 -13.94
CA SER A 27 1.40 -6.47 -12.63
C SER A 27 2.34 -7.66 -12.43
N GLN A 28 3.08 -7.66 -11.32
CA GLN A 28 3.94 -8.78 -10.95
C GLN A 28 3.16 -9.92 -10.27
N PHE A 29 1.93 -9.65 -9.80
CA PHE A 29 1.10 -10.59 -9.07
C PHE A 29 -0.32 -10.64 -9.66
N GLU A 30 -0.91 -11.83 -9.67
CA GLU A 30 -2.26 -12.06 -10.21
C GLU A 30 -3.35 -11.32 -9.40
N ASP A 31 -3.12 -11.16 -8.10
CA ASP A 31 -4.03 -10.53 -7.14
C ASP A 31 -3.71 -9.05 -6.88
N SER A 32 -2.88 -8.41 -7.74
CA SER A 32 -2.60 -6.98 -7.60
C SER A 32 -3.88 -6.16 -7.68
N THR A 33 -4.10 -5.35 -6.66
CA THR A 33 -5.24 -4.44 -6.58
C THR A 33 -4.92 -3.04 -7.06
N HIS A 34 -3.76 -2.83 -7.69
CA HIS A 34 -3.36 -1.52 -8.21
C HIS A 34 -2.92 -1.61 -9.66
N GLN A 35 -3.25 -0.55 -10.40
CA GLN A 35 -2.64 -0.22 -11.67
C GLN A 35 -1.48 0.73 -11.41
N VAL A 36 -0.30 0.38 -11.93
CA VAL A 36 0.95 1.10 -11.65
C VAL A 36 1.50 1.71 -12.93
N PHE A 37 1.88 2.98 -12.86
CA PHE A 37 2.43 3.73 -13.98
C PHE A 37 3.74 4.41 -13.60
N LEU A 38 4.71 4.34 -14.50
CA LEU A 38 5.94 5.11 -14.44
C LEU A 38 5.70 6.47 -15.10
N CYS A 39 5.96 7.54 -14.35
CA CYS A 39 5.70 8.91 -14.76
C CYS A 39 7.01 9.71 -14.77
N ASP A 40 7.47 10.14 -15.96
CA ASP A 40 8.55 11.11 -16.05
C ASP A 40 7.97 12.52 -15.88
N THR A 41 8.48 13.25 -14.88
CA THR A 41 7.99 14.61 -14.52
C THR A 41 9.15 15.61 -14.52
N ALA A 42 8.82 16.91 -14.48
CA ALA A 42 9.83 17.95 -14.31
C ALA A 42 10.64 17.82 -13.00
N GLY A 43 10.06 17.16 -11.97
CA GLY A 43 10.70 16.91 -10.69
C GLY A 43 11.49 15.61 -10.61
N GLY A 44 11.64 14.88 -11.72
CA GLY A 44 12.23 13.55 -11.79
C GLY A 44 11.19 12.44 -11.99
N ARG A 45 11.66 11.20 -12.00
CA ARG A 45 10.81 10.02 -12.21
C ARG A 45 9.96 9.72 -10.98
N MET A 46 8.70 9.40 -11.20
CA MET A 46 7.70 9.11 -10.19
C MET A 46 6.93 7.84 -10.54
N VAL A 47 6.26 7.27 -9.55
CA VAL A 47 5.38 6.10 -9.70
C VAL A 47 3.99 6.48 -9.23
N LEU A 48 3.03 6.37 -10.12
CA LEU A 48 1.60 6.47 -9.80
C LEU A 48 1.06 5.07 -9.54
N LYS A 49 0.42 4.87 -8.39
CA LYS A 49 -0.35 3.68 -8.07
C LYS A 49 -1.81 4.09 -7.92
N VAL A 50 -2.68 3.59 -8.78
CA VAL A 50 -4.14 3.82 -8.71
C VAL A 50 -4.80 2.55 -8.20
N CYS A 51 -5.56 2.66 -7.12
CA CYS A 51 -6.28 1.55 -6.51
C CYS A 51 -7.45 1.12 -7.40
N ASP A 52 -7.56 -0.19 -7.64
CA ASP A 52 -8.78 -0.79 -8.17
C ASP A 52 -9.67 -1.20 -6.99
N GLU A 53 -10.55 -0.29 -6.59
CA GLU A 53 -11.46 -0.52 -5.46
C GLU A 53 -12.39 -1.71 -5.67
N THR A 54 -12.71 -2.05 -6.93
CA THR A 54 -13.52 -3.23 -7.24
C THR A 54 -12.73 -4.50 -6.97
N ALA A 55 -11.47 -4.56 -7.41
CA ALA A 55 -10.58 -5.68 -7.12
C ALA A 55 -10.33 -5.82 -5.61
N VAL A 56 -10.15 -4.71 -4.88
CA VAL A 56 -10.04 -4.73 -3.40
C VAL A 56 -11.31 -5.28 -2.76
N ALA A 57 -12.50 -4.82 -3.18
CA ALA A 57 -13.77 -5.25 -2.62
C ALA A 57 -14.04 -6.75 -2.87
N GLN A 58 -13.57 -7.30 -3.98
CA GLN A 58 -13.74 -8.71 -4.34
C GLN A 58 -12.65 -9.63 -3.77
N SER A 59 -11.51 -9.08 -3.36
CA SER A 59 -10.39 -9.85 -2.81
C SER A 59 -10.69 -10.37 -1.40
N GLY A 60 -10.71 -11.69 -1.24
CA GLY A 60 -10.84 -12.32 0.08
C GLY A 60 -9.71 -11.92 1.04
N PHE A 61 -8.51 -11.69 0.52
CA PHE A 61 -7.38 -11.18 1.29
C PHE A 61 -7.70 -9.81 1.90
N TRP A 62 -8.10 -8.84 1.08
CA TRP A 62 -8.39 -7.48 1.57
C TRP A 62 -9.63 -7.41 2.44
N GLN A 63 -10.65 -8.23 2.17
CA GLN A 63 -11.79 -8.38 3.07
C GLN A 63 -11.34 -8.86 4.47
N GLY A 64 -10.40 -9.82 4.51
CA GLY A 64 -9.81 -10.33 5.75
C GLY A 64 -9.00 -9.26 6.49
N VAL A 65 -8.11 -8.58 5.79
CA VAL A 65 -7.27 -7.50 6.35
C VAL A 65 -8.14 -6.37 6.90
N ASN A 66 -9.09 -5.87 6.10
CA ASN A 66 -9.98 -4.78 6.53
C ASN A 66 -10.83 -5.20 7.74
N HIS A 67 -11.33 -6.44 7.78
CA HIS A 67 -12.10 -6.93 8.91
C HIS A 67 -11.25 -7.11 10.17
N LEU A 68 -10.08 -7.77 10.06
CA LEU A 68 -9.20 -8.05 11.19
C LEU A 68 -8.73 -6.76 11.86
N PHE A 69 -8.18 -5.86 11.05
CA PHE A 69 -7.58 -4.61 11.52
C PHE A 69 -8.58 -3.47 11.66
N GLY A 70 -9.84 -3.64 11.24
CA GLY A 70 -10.82 -2.55 11.22
C GLY A 70 -10.41 -1.43 10.27
N ALA A 71 -9.66 -1.77 9.22
CA ALA A 71 -9.15 -0.85 8.24
C ALA A 71 -10.12 -0.70 7.06
N ASP A 72 -9.93 0.37 6.29
CA ASP A 72 -10.58 0.57 5.00
C ASP A 72 -9.48 0.90 3.99
N PHE A 73 -8.86 -0.16 3.44
CA PHE A 73 -7.63 -0.02 2.66
C PHE A 73 -7.67 1.10 1.59
N PRO A 74 -8.71 1.22 0.73
CA PRO A 74 -8.81 2.33 -0.22
C PRO A 74 -8.76 3.71 0.44
N LYS A 75 -9.39 3.87 1.61
CA LYS A 75 -9.34 5.13 2.38
C LYS A 75 -8.02 5.34 3.10
N CYS A 76 -7.36 4.27 3.57
CA CYS A 76 -6.03 4.36 4.16
C CYS A 76 -5.02 4.96 3.17
N LEU A 77 -5.21 4.82 1.86
CA LEU A 77 -4.34 5.42 0.84
C LEU A 77 -4.28 6.97 0.95
N ALA A 78 -5.34 7.64 1.38
CA ALA A 78 -5.29 9.09 1.61
C ALA A 78 -4.33 9.51 2.72
N GLN A 79 -3.97 8.58 3.62
CA GLN A 79 -3.09 8.82 4.76
C GLN A 79 -1.78 8.03 4.65
N ILE A 80 -1.46 7.51 3.46
CA ILE A 80 -0.26 6.68 3.23
C ILE A 80 1.04 7.41 3.60
N GLN A 81 1.04 8.74 3.58
CA GLN A 81 2.15 9.56 4.04
C GLN A 81 2.55 9.20 5.49
N LEU A 82 1.58 8.93 6.38
CA LEU A 82 1.87 8.53 7.76
C LEU A 82 2.61 7.18 7.82
N THR A 83 2.32 6.27 6.91
CA THR A 83 3.05 5.00 6.78
C THR A 83 4.47 5.25 6.26
N HIS A 84 4.64 6.16 5.29
CA HIS A 84 5.96 6.54 4.80
C HIS A 84 6.82 7.17 5.90
N ASP A 85 6.25 8.08 6.69
CA ASP A 85 6.93 8.75 7.79
C ASP A 85 7.36 7.73 8.86
N LEU A 86 6.46 6.81 9.24
CA LEU A 86 6.76 5.75 10.20
C LEU A 86 7.89 4.83 9.70
N LEU A 87 7.85 4.41 8.43
CA LEU A 87 8.89 3.57 7.86
C LEU A 87 10.23 4.30 7.71
N THR A 88 10.19 5.61 7.46
CA THR A 88 11.41 6.44 7.36
C THR A 88 12.05 6.63 8.73
N GLU A 89 11.24 6.87 9.77
CA GLU A 89 11.74 7.11 11.13
C GLU A 89 12.21 5.80 11.79
N GLN A 90 11.48 4.71 11.59
CA GLN A 90 11.68 3.45 12.33
C GLN A 90 12.28 2.33 11.50
N GLY A 91 12.31 2.46 10.18
CA GLY A 91 12.85 1.46 9.27
C GLY A 91 14.37 1.58 9.08
N LEU A 92 14.90 0.66 8.27
CA LEU A 92 16.30 0.65 7.84
C LEU A 92 16.44 0.76 6.33
N TYR A 93 15.33 0.66 5.60
CA TYR A 93 15.29 0.68 4.15
C TYR A 93 14.83 2.04 3.66
N ALA A 94 15.29 2.42 2.48
CA ALA A 94 14.83 3.61 1.81
C ALA A 94 13.32 3.49 1.51
N VAL A 95 12.58 4.52 1.85
CA VAL A 95 11.15 4.65 1.57
C VAL A 95 10.99 5.68 0.45
N PRO A 96 10.15 5.43 -0.56
CA PRO A 96 9.98 6.39 -1.65
C PRO A 96 9.46 7.72 -1.10
N ASP A 97 10.01 8.85 -1.55
CA ASP A 97 9.50 10.14 -1.13
C ASP A 97 8.04 10.28 -1.55
N PHE A 98 7.19 10.63 -0.59
CA PHE A 98 5.78 10.91 -0.83
C PHE A 98 5.63 12.20 -1.64
N VAL A 99 4.74 12.19 -2.65
CA VAL A 99 4.43 13.38 -3.47
C VAL A 99 2.97 13.78 -3.26
N ALA A 100 2.04 12.85 -3.46
CA ALA A 100 0.62 13.09 -3.28
C ALA A 100 -0.14 11.78 -3.05
N SER A 101 -1.31 11.89 -2.42
CA SER A 101 -2.30 10.82 -2.36
C SER A 101 -3.70 11.41 -2.32
N ASN A 102 -4.68 10.64 -2.76
CA ASN A 102 -6.08 11.00 -2.63
C ASN A 102 -6.91 9.76 -2.31
N CYS A 103 -8.04 9.98 -1.65
CA CYS A 103 -9.19 9.10 -1.58
C CYS A 103 -10.39 10.00 -1.31
N SER A 104 -11.26 10.16 -2.30
CA SER A 104 -12.52 10.88 -2.11
C SER A 104 -13.66 10.11 -2.76
N ALA A 105 -14.89 10.32 -2.29
CA ALA A 105 -16.04 9.51 -2.69
C ALA A 105 -16.38 9.56 -4.21
N PHE A 106 -15.78 10.51 -4.94
CA PHE A 106 -15.98 10.71 -6.37
C PHE A 106 -14.68 10.71 -7.16
N GLU A 107 -13.57 10.36 -6.51
CA GLU A 107 -12.22 10.39 -7.07
C GLU A 107 -11.55 9.05 -6.85
N HIS A 108 -10.52 8.78 -7.64
CA HIS A 108 -9.76 7.55 -7.50
C HIS A 108 -8.89 7.60 -6.24
N SER A 109 -8.87 6.50 -5.48
CA SER A 109 -7.81 6.31 -4.50
C SER A 109 -6.48 6.11 -5.22
N PHE A 110 -5.51 6.99 -4.98
CA PHE A 110 -4.18 6.89 -5.59
C PHE A 110 -3.06 7.34 -4.65
N VAL A 111 -1.86 6.91 -4.99
CA VAL A 111 -0.60 7.38 -4.39
C VAL A 111 0.40 7.68 -5.50
N LEU A 112 1.04 8.85 -5.40
CA LEU A 112 2.16 9.27 -6.23
C LEU A 112 3.41 9.39 -5.34
N THR A 113 4.47 8.67 -5.70
CA THR A 113 5.76 8.72 -5.00
C THR A 113 6.89 8.98 -5.97
N ARG A 114 8.04 9.43 -5.47
CA ARG A 114 9.27 9.39 -6.27
C ARG A 114 9.65 7.95 -6.59
N PHE A 115 10.30 7.76 -7.73
CA PHE A 115 10.88 6.47 -8.07
C PHE A 115 12.14 6.24 -7.22
N ILE A 116 12.28 5.04 -6.67
CA ILE A 116 13.53 4.59 -6.05
C ILE A 116 14.34 3.86 -7.10
N ASP A 117 15.56 4.33 -7.33
CA ASP A 117 16.51 3.63 -8.18
C ASP A 117 16.97 2.33 -7.51
N GLY A 118 16.95 1.25 -8.28
CA GLY A 118 17.29 -0.09 -7.82
C GLY A 118 17.11 -1.10 -8.94
N VAL A 119 17.40 -2.36 -8.64
CA VAL A 119 17.18 -3.49 -9.53
C VAL A 119 16.28 -4.47 -8.78
N ASP A 120 15.17 -4.86 -9.42
CA ASP A 120 14.29 -5.90 -8.90
C ASP A 120 15.09 -7.20 -8.74
N ILE A 121 14.98 -7.82 -7.58
CA ILE A 121 15.73 -9.02 -7.24
C ILE A 121 14.90 -10.23 -7.65
N ASP A 122 15.49 -11.11 -8.46
CA ASP A 122 14.91 -12.41 -8.74
C ASP A 122 15.13 -13.39 -7.57
N ALA A 123 14.23 -14.37 -7.39
CA ALA A 123 14.31 -15.35 -6.31
C ALA A 123 15.64 -16.15 -6.33
N THR A 124 16.28 -16.30 -7.49
CA THR A 124 17.58 -16.97 -7.61
C THR A 124 18.77 -16.09 -7.20
N GLN A 125 18.55 -14.80 -6.94
CA GLN A 125 19.57 -13.79 -6.70
C GLN A 125 19.54 -13.23 -5.27
N VAL A 126 18.98 -13.97 -4.30
CA VAL A 126 18.89 -13.54 -2.90
C VAL A 126 20.08 -14.11 -2.08
N PRO A 127 21.18 -13.35 -1.88
CA PRO A 127 22.26 -13.76 -1.00
C PRO A 127 21.86 -13.68 0.48
N ASP A 128 22.53 -14.47 1.33
CA ASP A 128 22.32 -14.50 2.79
C ASP A 128 22.36 -13.11 3.44
N VAL A 129 23.23 -12.21 2.94
CA VAL A 129 23.33 -10.84 3.46
C VAL A 129 22.02 -10.07 3.33
N MET A 130 21.25 -10.28 2.25
CA MET A 130 19.95 -9.62 2.07
C MET A 130 18.89 -10.20 3.02
N VAL A 131 18.93 -11.51 3.28
CA VAL A 131 18.07 -12.14 4.29
C VAL A 131 18.35 -11.55 5.67
N VAL A 132 19.62 -11.38 6.03
CA VAL A 132 20.02 -10.76 7.31
C VAL A 132 19.59 -9.29 7.37
N GLN A 133 19.71 -8.53 6.28
CA GLN A 133 19.27 -7.14 6.22
C GLN A 133 17.74 -7.02 6.40
N LEU A 134 16.97 -7.87 5.74
CA LEU A 134 15.51 -7.88 5.88
C LEU A 134 15.10 -8.26 7.31
N ALA A 135 15.75 -9.26 7.90
CA ALA A 135 15.50 -9.66 9.28
C ALA A 135 15.76 -8.52 10.27
N LYS A 136 16.87 -7.77 10.09
CA LYS A 136 17.16 -6.58 10.91
C LYS A 136 16.11 -5.48 10.74
N HIS A 137 15.69 -5.23 9.50
CA HIS A 137 14.66 -4.23 9.22
C HIS A 137 13.34 -4.57 9.92
N ILE A 138 12.86 -5.81 9.78
CA ILE A 138 11.63 -6.28 10.43
C ILE A 138 11.78 -6.25 11.95
N ALA A 139 12.92 -6.72 12.49
CA ALA A 139 13.17 -6.71 13.92
C ALA A 139 13.16 -5.29 14.52
N GLN A 140 13.70 -4.30 13.80
CA GLN A 140 13.67 -2.89 14.18
C GLN A 140 12.23 -2.36 14.23
N LEU A 141 11.44 -2.62 13.19
CA LEU A 141 10.02 -2.22 13.15
C LEU A 141 9.21 -2.88 14.28
N HIS A 142 9.48 -4.15 14.60
CA HIS A 142 8.80 -4.89 15.68
C HIS A 142 9.21 -4.45 17.10
N GLN A 143 10.26 -3.63 17.27
CA GLN A 143 10.53 -3.04 18.59
C GLN A 143 9.48 -1.99 18.99
N GLN A 144 8.64 -1.53 18.03
CA GLN A 144 7.56 -0.59 18.32
C GLN A 144 6.45 -1.26 19.12
N THR A 145 6.34 -0.88 20.39
CA THR A 145 5.25 -1.32 21.26
C THR A 145 4.17 -0.26 21.31
N LYS A 146 2.97 -0.59 20.83
CA LYS A 146 1.77 0.25 21.02
C LYS A 146 0.80 -0.47 21.96
N PRO A 147 0.11 0.26 22.85
CA PRO A 147 -0.91 -0.34 23.73
C PRO A 147 -2.15 -0.78 22.94
N THR A 148 -2.35 -0.19 21.74
CA THR A 148 -3.46 -0.50 20.85
C THR A 148 -2.98 -0.90 19.46
N TRP A 149 -3.83 -1.63 18.75
CA TRP A 149 -3.62 -2.12 17.38
C TRP A 149 -4.88 -1.92 16.53
N GLY A 150 -4.82 -2.33 15.26
CA GLY A 150 -5.91 -2.16 14.29
C GLY A 150 -5.45 -1.34 13.09
N ASP A 151 -6.28 -0.40 12.66
CA ASP A 151 -5.94 0.56 11.61
C ASP A 151 -4.60 1.26 11.91
N CYS A 152 -3.76 1.39 10.89
CA CYS A 152 -2.40 1.89 11.04
C CYS A 152 -2.36 3.34 11.55
N HIS A 153 -3.38 4.13 11.22
CA HIS A 153 -3.44 5.55 11.51
C HIS A 153 -4.27 5.85 12.77
N VAL A 154 -5.27 5.01 13.05
CA VAL A 154 -6.15 5.14 14.23
C VAL A 154 -6.31 3.79 14.95
N PRO A 155 -5.26 3.28 15.64
CA PRO A 155 -5.33 1.99 16.31
C PRO A 155 -6.21 2.09 17.57
N THR A 156 -7.29 1.32 17.60
CA THR A 156 -8.32 1.37 18.66
C THR A 156 -8.47 0.08 19.46
N TYR A 157 -8.04 -1.06 18.90
CA TYR A 157 -8.20 -2.36 19.54
C TYR A 157 -7.15 -2.60 20.62
N GLN A 158 -7.55 -3.25 21.70
CA GLN A 158 -6.69 -3.70 22.78
C GLN A 158 -6.06 -5.04 22.43
N ALA A 159 -4.87 -5.32 22.98
CA ALA A 159 -4.16 -6.59 22.73
C ALA A 159 -5.01 -7.84 23.03
N ALA A 160 -5.87 -7.79 24.05
CA ALA A 160 -6.76 -8.88 24.42
C ALA A 160 -7.80 -9.22 23.33
N GLU A 161 -8.14 -8.28 22.46
CA GLU A 161 -9.13 -8.46 21.39
C GLU A 161 -8.59 -9.24 20.18
N TRP A 162 -7.27 -9.47 20.09
CA TRP A 162 -6.64 -10.11 18.93
C TRP A 162 -7.24 -11.47 18.60
N GLY A 163 -7.36 -12.36 19.59
CA GLY A 163 -7.84 -13.72 19.39
C GLY A 163 -9.30 -13.77 18.91
N GLU A 164 -10.17 -12.99 19.55
CA GLU A 164 -11.59 -12.91 19.21
C GLU A 164 -11.80 -12.31 17.81
N ARG A 165 -11.10 -11.23 17.47
CA ARG A 165 -11.18 -10.62 16.15
C ARG A 165 -10.63 -11.53 15.05
N LEU A 166 -9.52 -12.24 15.31
CA LEU A 166 -8.97 -13.21 14.37
C LEU A 166 -9.98 -14.33 14.10
N GLN A 167 -10.58 -14.91 15.14
CA GLN A 167 -11.61 -15.93 14.99
C GLN A 167 -12.80 -15.40 14.17
N ALA A 168 -13.34 -14.23 14.53
CA ALA A 168 -14.46 -13.63 13.81
C ALA A 168 -14.13 -13.37 12.33
N THR A 169 -12.90 -12.96 12.03
CA THR A 169 -12.43 -12.75 10.66
C THR A 169 -12.41 -14.05 9.88
N LEU A 170 -11.83 -15.11 10.44
CA LEU A 170 -11.75 -16.42 9.78
C LEU A 170 -13.14 -16.99 9.52
N SER A 171 -14.05 -16.93 10.50
CA SER A 171 -15.45 -17.36 10.31
C SER A 171 -16.15 -16.59 9.20
N THR A 172 -16.00 -15.26 9.17
CA THR A 172 -16.60 -14.40 8.12
C THR A 172 -16.07 -14.75 6.73
N LEU A 173 -14.77 -14.99 6.60
CA LEU A 173 -14.16 -15.36 5.31
C LEU A 173 -14.61 -16.75 4.84
N ALA A 174 -14.76 -17.70 5.76
CA ALA A 174 -15.23 -19.04 5.47
C ALA A 174 -16.68 -19.07 4.98
N GLU A 175 -17.56 -18.34 5.66
CA GLU A 175 -18.96 -18.17 5.25
C GLU A 175 -19.08 -17.59 3.84
N LYS A 176 -18.25 -16.59 3.50
CA LYS A 176 -18.23 -15.99 2.16
C LYS A 176 -17.63 -16.89 1.08
N SER A 177 -16.71 -17.78 1.46
CA SER A 177 -15.99 -18.65 0.53
C SER A 177 -16.68 -20.01 0.34
N ASN A 178 -17.81 -20.27 1.02
CA ASN A 178 -18.44 -21.61 1.13
C ASN A 178 -17.45 -22.71 1.60
N VAL A 179 -16.44 -22.32 2.38
CA VAL A 179 -15.49 -23.27 2.98
C VAL A 179 -15.95 -23.52 4.41
N ALA A 180 -16.35 -24.75 4.73
CA ALA A 180 -16.63 -25.12 6.11
C ALA A 180 -15.31 -25.19 6.90
N ILE A 181 -15.18 -24.40 7.98
CA ILE A 181 -14.09 -24.52 8.97
C ILE A 181 -14.49 -25.58 10.00
#